data_AF-A0A1B8EEH7-F1
#
_entry.id   AF-A0A1B8EEH7-F1
#
_cell.length_a   1.000
_cell.length_b   1.000
_cell.length_c   1.000
_cell.angle_alpha   90.00
_cell.angle_beta   90.00
_cell.angle_gamma   90.00
#
_symmetry.space_group_name_H-M   'P 1'
#
loop_
_entity.id
_entity.type
_entity.pdbx_description
1 polymer ?
#
loop_
_entity_poly.entity_id
_entity_poly.type
_entity_poly.pdbx_seq_one_letter_code
_entity_poly.pdbx_strand_id
1 'polypeptide(L)'
;MSNISMHSVAGTGGHQNRRHATYAAIVDELSNTPQQPELYSRVQYQFLARYLSAAPTYSPYPQNADPVHVQGRARQITDAFIHVVVHTFLGGNQLRRHDFNLKDGLKRLVEHPQLEPHSDQIVFVRGSLSPAWIEALGTKYKIDPEFFRRHLRYMRGWDYSDLPSLPSANTNIMTLVLPSLYNWSNPISLGQIRKFREKDSEVARRNQTSIARDKACGETVIRRFSTLNDRLFSVEHEISIFRRSRRTDGSQIVVVLLDNGLEMNQENGPPCFNRQDSTPSGASTDITPIPVIVPRPPTLNINVVHPAVPIHYDPVSRNSIGHVASLLPFYLGTSTNQPPAASSNQPSTAPSNPPSTAPSTPPDVFALICEVFRLVAGSECQFLNQLRCIVQDQELDPADKENMNLATNTLRHIKSLLEDHKQCLKQNIAFLKTRCSADLNAGSPPAASSSTQTQRTQSPDDLTSILIDFKELLTRAEDISAFCTETADLILNGD
;
A
#
# COMPACT_ATOMS: atom_id res chain seq x y z
N MET A 1 13.62 -1.40 -20.77
CA MET A 1 15.02 -1.90 -20.79
C MET A 1 15.63 -1.42 -19.48
N SER A 2 15.98 -2.24 -18.50
CA SER A 2 16.51 -3.62 -18.51
C SER A 2 15.67 -4.55 -17.64
N ASN A 3 15.31 -5.71 -18.17
CA ASN A 3 15.02 -6.87 -17.33
C ASN A 3 16.37 -7.30 -16.75
N ILE A 4 16.51 -7.35 -15.42
CA ILE A 4 17.54 -8.21 -14.81
C ILE A 4 17.10 -9.64 -15.11
N SER A 5 17.43 -10.08 -16.32
CA SER A 5 17.35 -11.47 -16.69
C SER A 5 18.53 -12.14 -16.01
N MET A 6 18.25 -13.05 -15.09
CA MET A 6 19.24 -14.02 -14.62
C MET A 6 19.69 -14.86 -15.82
N HIS A 7 20.63 -14.34 -16.61
CA HIS A 7 21.35 -15.10 -17.61
C HIS A 7 22.48 -15.83 -16.89
N SER A 8 22.39 -17.15 -16.97
CA SER A 8 23.47 -18.08 -16.72
C SER A 8 24.72 -17.64 -17.50
N VAL A 9 25.73 -17.12 -16.79
CA VAL A 9 27.09 -16.99 -17.33
C VAL A 9 27.65 -18.40 -17.46
N ALA A 10 27.75 -18.88 -18.70
CA ALA A 10 28.53 -20.05 -19.06
C ALA A 10 30.02 -19.68 -19.00
N GLY A 11 30.60 -19.83 -17.81
CA GLY A 11 32.05 -19.86 -17.59
C GLY A 11 32.43 -21.29 -17.20
N THR A 12 33.18 -21.95 -18.06
CA THR A 12 33.68 -23.31 -17.90
C THR A 12 34.65 -23.41 -16.71
N GLY A 13 34.33 -24.27 -15.74
CA GLY A 13 35.25 -24.71 -14.68
C GLY A 13 34.71 -24.50 -13.26
N GLY A 14 33.97 -25.48 -12.73
CA GLY A 14 33.49 -25.46 -11.34
C GLY A 14 32.08 -26.04 -11.13
N HIS A 15 31.72 -27.10 -11.86
CA HIS A 15 30.44 -27.79 -11.65
C HIS A 15 30.53 -28.73 -10.44
N GLN A 16 30.17 -28.24 -9.25
CA GLN A 16 29.55 -28.98 -8.13
C GLN A 16 29.42 -28.06 -6.90
N ASN A 17 28.26 -27.38 -6.75
CA ASN A 17 27.67 -26.76 -5.52
C ASN A 17 26.92 -25.42 -5.71
N ARG A 18 26.34 -25.10 -6.87
CA ARG A 18 25.28 -24.06 -6.93
C ARG A 18 23.96 -24.61 -6.34
N ARG A 19 23.95 -24.87 -5.02
CA ARG A 19 22.71 -25.01 -4.24
C ARG A 19 22.04 -23.63 -4.15
N HIS A 20 20.71 -23.60 -4.14
CA HIS A 20 19.87 -22.40 -4.14
C HIS A 20 20.40 -21.30 -3.20
N ALA A 21 20.96 -20.22 -3.77
CA ALA A 21 21.35 -19.06 -2.98
C ALA A 21 20.12 -18.48 -2.26
N THR A 22 20.26 -18.17 -0.98
CA THR A 22 19.23 -17.49 -0.17
C THR A 22 19.01 -16.06 -0.67
N TYR A 23 17.88 -15.46 -0.32
CA TYR A 23 17.59 -14.09 -0.74
C TYR A 23 18.62 -13.12 -0.17
N ALA A 24 18.99 -13.27 1.11
CA ALA A 24 20.04 -12.50 1.76
C ALA A 24 21.39 -12.66 1.04
N ALA A 25 21.76 -13.86 0.59
CA ALA A 25 23.00 -14.06 -0.17
C ALA A 25 22.97 -13.33 -1.53
N ILE A 26 21.83 -13.32 -2.22
CA ILE A 26 21.66 -12.58 -3.47
C ILE A 26 21.79 -11.07 -3.21
N VAL A 27 21.15 -10.55 -2.16
CA VAL A 27 21.23 -9.11 -1.82
C VAL A 27 22.63 -8.71 -1.35
N ASP A 28 23.32 -9.58 -0.60
CA ASP A 28 24.70 -9.37 -0.19
C ASP A 28 25.64 -9.35 -1.41
N GLU A 29 25.49 -10.29 -2.34
CA GLU A 29 26.21 -10.30 -3.61
C GLU A 29 25.96 -8.99 -4.39
N LEU A 30 24.71 -8.54 -4.54
CA LEU A 30 24.39 -7.26 -5.18
C LEU A 30 25.04 -6.05 -4.49
N SER A 31 25.25 -6.13 -3.17
CA SER A 31 25.94 -5.08 -2.41
C SER A 31 27.47 -5.09 -2.59
N ASN A 32 28.04 -6.23 -3.00
CA ASN A 32 29.48 -6.50 -3.03
C ASN A 32 30.08 -6.64 -4.45
N THR A 33 29.32 -7.05 -5.47
CA THR A 33 29.82 -7.38 -6.81
C THR A 33 30.50 -6.18 -7.53
N PRO A 34 31.73 -6.35 -8.04
CA PRO A 34 32.43 -5.29 -8.74
C PRO A 34 32.03 -5.10 -10.21
N GLN A 35 31.90 -3.82 -10.60
CA GLN A 35 31.72 -3.22 -11.92
C GLN A 35 31.64 -4.18 -13.13
N GLN A 36 30.42 -4.38 -13.63
CA GLN A 36 30.15 -4.25 -15.07
C GLN A 36 29.53 -2.86 -15.30
N PRO A 37 29.52 -2.29 -16.53
CA PRO A 37 29.15 -0.89 -16.76
C PRO A 37 27.63 -0.73 -16.65
N GLU A 38 27.10 -0.83 -15.43
CA GLU A 38 25.70 -0.62 -15.14
C GLU A 38 25.54 0.61 -14.25
N LEU A 39 24.54 1.41 -14.57
CA LEU A 39 24.26 2.77 -14.06
C LEU A 39 24.00 2.89 -12.55
N TYR A 40 24.03 1.80 -11.78
CA TYR A 40 23.54 1.78 -10.39
C TYR A 40 24.67 1.61 -9.36
N SER A 41 24.62 2.45 -8.31
CA SER A 41 25.62 2.48 -7.23
C SER A 41 25.34 1.39 -6.18
N ARG A 42 26.37 0.61 -5.84
CA ARG A 42 26.37 -0.45 -4.80
C ARG A 42 25.82 0.01 -3.44
N VAL A 43 25.96 1.30 -3.14
CA VAL A 43 25.56 1.94 -1.88
C VAL A 43 24.05 1.80 -1.61
N GLN A 44 23.25 1.58 -2.65
CA GLN A 44 21.80 1.47 -2.54
C GLN A 44 21.38 0.22 -1.74
N TYR A 45 22.00 -0.94 -1.96
CA TYR A 45 21.59 -2.21 -1.35
C TYR A 45 22.29 -2.54 -0.03
N GLN A 46 23.34 -1.81 0.35
CA GLN A 46 24.12 -2.10 1.57
C GLN A 46 23.28 -2.11 2.84
N PHE A 47 22.32 -1.18 2.97
CA PHE A 47 21.42 -1.18 4.13
C PHE A 47 20.59 -2.46 4.18
N LEU A 48 19.97 -2.85 3.06
CA LEU A 48 19.13 -4.04 3.00
C LEU A 48 19.95 -5.31 3.25
N ALA A 49 21.17 -5.41 2.70
CA ALA A 49 22.08 -6.51 2.97
C ALA A 49 22.44 -6.62 4.47
N ARG A 50 22.82 -5.51 5.10
CA ARG A 50 23.10 -5.46 6.55
C ARG A 50 21.86 -5.73 7.40
N TYR A 51 20.68 -5.32 6.94
CA TYR A 51 19.43 -5.61 7.64
C TYR A 51 19.11 -7.11 7.59
N LEU A 52 19.33 -7.73 6.42
CA LEU A 52 19.12 -9.16 6.17
C LEU A 52 20.17 -10.06 6.80
N SER A 53 21.38 -9.57 7.08
CA SER A 53 22.39 -10.37 7.79
C SER A 53 21.96 -10.75 9.21
N ALA A 54 20.96 -10.07 9.77
CA ALA A 54 20.33 -10.45 11.02
C ALA A 54 19.19 -11.47 10.87
N ALA A 55 18.87 -11.92 9.66
CA ALA A 55 17.87 -12.96 9.44
C ALA A 55 18.41 -14.32 9.91
N PRO A 56 17.62 -15.13 10.63
CA PRO A 56 18.02 -16.48 10.98
C PRO A 56 18.23 -17.29 9.70
N THR A 57 19.34 -18.01 9.60
CA THR A 57 19.58 -18.95 8.50
C THR A 57 18.59 -20.11 8.63
N TYR A 58 17.52 -20.08 7.83
CA TYR A 58 16.54 -21.17 7.81
C TYR A 58 17.20 -22.40 7.19
N SER A 59 17.56 -23.38 8.02
CA SER A 59 17.93 -24.72 7.56
C SER A 59 16.65 -25.54 7.37
N PRO A 60 16.38 -26.12 6.19
CA PRO A 60 15.22 -26.98 5.97
C PRO A 60 15.31 -28.35 6.67
N TYR A 61 16.41 -28.62 7.38
CA TYR A 61 16.56 -29.84 8.18
C TYR A 61 16.22 -29.55 9.65
N PRO A 62 15.42 -30.42 10.31
CA PRO A 62 15.11 -30.27 11.72
C PRO A 62 16.40 -30.49 12.52
N GLN A 63 17.05 -29.40 12.92
CA GLN A 63 17.93 -29.41 14.07
C GLN A 63 17.05 -29.23 15.30
N ASN A 64 17.23 -30.11 16.28
CA ASN A 64 16.70 -29.95 17.63
C ASN A 64 17.32 -28.69 18.26
N ALA A 65 16.85 -27.53 17.85
CA ALA A 65 17.20 -26.25 18.41
C ALA A 65 15.92 -25.67 19.00
N ASP A 66 15.97 -25.38 20.30
CA ASP A 66 14.93 -24.66 21.02
C ASP A 66 14.51 -23.41 20.23
N PRO A 67 13.22 -23.05 20.27
CA PRO A 67 12.74 -21.88 19.55
C PRO A 67 13.53 -20.66 20.02
N VAL A 68 14.34 -20.11 19.11
CA VAL A 68 15.09 -18.87 19.34
C VAL A 68 14.07 -17.77 19.61
N HIS A 69 13.85 -17.49 20.89
CA HIS A 69 13.12 -16.32 21.33
C HIS A 69 13.89 -15.09 20.88
N VAL A 70 13.36 -14.39 19.88
CA VAL A 70 13.75 -13.01 19.61
C VAL A 70 13.27 -12.19 20.80
N GLN A 71 14.14 -12.03 21.79
CA GLN A 71 13.93 -11.22 23.00
C GLN A 71 13.99 -9.72 22.65
N GLY A 72 12.99 -9.25 21.92
CA GLY A 72 12.54 -7.85 21.99
C GLY A 72 11.59 -7.72 23.18
N ARG A 73 11.49 -6.54 23.81
CA ARG A 73 10.54 -6.26 24.92
C ARG A 73 9.20 -6.94 24.61
N ALA A 74 8.75 -7.81 25.51
CA ALA A 74 7.48 -8.51 25.43
C ALA A 74 6.30 -7.52 25.55
N ARG A 75 6.04 -6.72 24.52
CA ARG A 75 4.66 -6.36 24.20
C ARG A 75 3.96 -7.67 23.92
N GLN A 76 2.77 -7.88 24.50
CA GLN A 76 1.95 -9.05 24.20
C GLN A 76 1.63 -9.03 22.71
N ILE A 77 2.50 -9.62 21.89
CA ILE A 77 2.24 -9.90 20.49
C ILE A 77 0.98 -10.75 20.55
N THR A 78 -0.11 -10.23 19.99
CA THR A 78 -1.32 -11.02 19.89
C THR A 78 -0.99 -12.12 18.90
N ASP A 79 -0.76 -13.34 19.40
CA ASP A 79 -0.47 -14.53 18.60
C ASP A 79 -1.48 -14.73 17.44
N ALA A 80 -2.67 -14.13 17.55
CA ALA A 80 -3.73 -14.12 16.56
C ALA A 80 -3.57 -13.10 15.41
N PHE A 81 -2.60 -12.16 15.46
CA PHE A 81 -2.44 -11.17 14.40
C PHE A 81 -1.97 -11.83 13.11
N ILE A 82 -2.85 -11.81 12.10
CA ILE A 82 -2.55 -12.28 10.74
C ILE A 82 -1.66 -11.25 10.05
N HIS A 83 -0.39 -11.59 9.87
CA HIS A 83 0.63 -10.72 9.29
C HIS A 83 0.69 -10.84 7.77
N VAL A 84 0.54 -12.05 7.23
CA VAL A 84 0.53 -12.31 5.78
C VAL A 84 -0.77 -13.00 5.38
N VAL A 85 -1.36 -12.57 4.27
CA VAL A 85 -2.55 -13.18 3.65
C VAL A 85 -2.23 -13.47 2.19
N VAL A 86 -2.41 -14.71 1.77
CA VAL A 86 -2.18 -15.15 0.39
C VAL A 86 -3.50 -15.55 -0.24
N HIS A 87 -3.88 -14.85 -1.30
CA HIS A 87 -5.01 -15.17 -2.17
C HIS A 87 -4.50 -15.85 -3.44
N THR A 88 -5.01 -17.04 -3.73
CA THR A 88 -4.68 -17.79 -4.95
C THR A 88 -5.92 -17.90 -5.82
N PHE A 89 -5.79 -17.46 -7.07
CA PHE A 89 -6.82 -17.54 -8.09
C PHE A 89 -6.53 -18.76 -8.96
N LEU A 90 -7.30 -19.83 -8.74
CA LEU A 90 -7.24 -21.04 -9.55
C LEU A 90 -8.20 -20.89 -10.74
N GLY A 91 -7.87 -21.53 -11.86
CA GLY A 91 -8.75 -21.57 -13.04
C GLY A 91 -10.18 -21.98 -12.66
N GLY A 92 -11.19 -21.27 -13.20
CA GLY A 92 -12.60 -21.53 -12.90
C GLY A 92 -13.20 -20.74 -11.73
N ASN A 93 -12.71 -19.52 -11.45
CA ASN A 93 -13.19 -18.62 -10.39
C ASN A 93 -13.04 -19.16 -8.94
N GLN A 94 -12.20 -20.17 -8.71
CA GLN A 94 -11.95 -20.65 -7.35
C GLN A 94 -10.87 -19.80 -6.67
N LEU A 95 -11.29 -18.96 -5.73
CA LEU A 95 -10.41 -18.20 -4.85
C LEU A 95 -10.09 -19.00 -3.58
N ARG A 96 -8.80 -19.19 -3.27
CA ARG A 96 -8.34 -19.74 -1.99
C ARG A 96 -7.57 -18.71 -1.19
N ARG A 97 -7.87 -18.59 0.09
CA ARG A 97 -7.20 -17.69 1.03
C ARG A 97 -6.43 -18.50 2.08
N HIS A 98 -5.18 -18.12 2.32
CA HIS A 98 -4.32 -18.66 3.36
C HIS A 98 -3.78 -17.54 4.24
N ASP A 99 -3.94 -17.69 5.56
CA ASP A 99 -3.54 -16.69 6.54
C ASP A 99 -2.32 -17.16 7.32
N PHE A 100 -1.39 -16.26 7.62
CA PHE A 100 -0.16 -16.55 8.37
C PHE A 100 0.01 -15.51 9.47
N ASN A 101 -0.06 -15.96 10.74
CA ASN A 101 0.08 -15.10 11.92
C ASN A 101 1.55 -14.85 12.30
N LEU A 102 1.79 -14.05 13.35
CA LEU A 102 3.15 -13.79 13.84
C LEU A 102 3.76 -14.94 14.67
N LYS A 103 2.95 -15.85 15.22
CA LYS A 103 3.43 -16.94 16.09
C LYS A 103 4.10 -18.06 15.33
N ASP A 104 3.36 -18.70 14.41
CA ASP A 104 3.80 -19.87 13.63
C ASP A 104 3.70 -19.64 12.11
N GLY A 105 3.14 -18.50 11.69
CA GLY A 105 2.89 -18.19 10.29
C GLY A 105 4.13 -18.12 9.42
N LEU A 106 5.30 -17.71 9.95
CA LEU A 106 6.54 -17.68 9.17
C LEU A 106 6.94 -19.08 8.72
N LYS A 107 6.99 -20.04 9.66
CA LYS A 107 7.31 -21.44 9.37
C LYS A 107 6.31 -22.04 8.37
N ARG A 108 5.02 -21.82 8.64
CA ARG A 108 3.93 -22.26 7.74
C ARG A 108 4.02 -21.62 6.35
N LEU A 109 4.45 -20.36 6.23
CA LEU A 109 4.63 -19.72 4.92
C LEU A 109 5.76 -20.38 4.16
N VAL A 110 6.88 -20.69 4.81
CA VAL A 110 8.01 -21.39 4.18
C VAL A 110 7.59 -22.78 3.71
N GLU A 111 6.86 -23.52 4.55
CA GLU A 111 6.37 -24.88 4.26
C GLU A 111 5.20 -24.91 3.27
N HIS A 112 4.47 -23.78 3.11
CA HIS A 112 3.32 -23.72 2.21
C HIS A 112 3.77 -24.09 0.78
N PRO A 113 3.03 -24.94 0.05
CA PRO A 113 3.39 -25.38 -1.29
C PRO A 113 3.74 -24.22 -2.23
N GLN A 114 4.60 -24.50 -3.20
CA GLN A 114 4.80 -23.58 -4.31
C GLN A 114 3.50 -23.46 -5.10
N LEU A 115 3.31 -22.30 -5.72
CA LEU A 115 2.14 -22.01 -6.54
C LEU A 115 1.93 -23.07 -7.62
N GLU A 116 0.69 -23.55 -7.71
CA GLU A 116 0.22 -24.37 -8.83
C GLU A 116 0.49 -23.65 -10.17
N PRO A 117 0.84 -24.38 -11.24
CA PRO A 117 0.96 -23.80 -12.57
C PRO A 117 -0.34 -23.10 -13.00
N HIS A 118 -0.23 -21.98 -13.68
CA HIS A 118 -1.37 -21.20 -14.21
C HIS A 118 -2.30 -20.62 -13.14
N SER A 119 -1.78 -20.40 -11.91
CA SER A 119 -2.51 -19.70 -10.85
C SER A 119 -1.90 -18.35 -10.54
N ASP A 120 -2.74 -17.32 -10.44
CA ASP A 120 -2.33 -15.99 -10.03
C ASP A 120 -2.39 -15.88 -8.51
N GLN A 121 -1.47 -15.12 -7.92
CA GLN A 121 -1.45 -14.89 -6.48
C GLN A 121 -1.35 -13.42 -6.10
N ILE A 122 -2.05 -13.08 -5.03
CA ILE A 122 -1.95 -11.79 -4.35
C ILE A 122 -1.53 -12.05 -2.91
N VAL A 123 -0.39 -11.48 -2.52
CA VAL A 123 0.22 -11.63 -1.21
C VAL A 123 0.15 -10.29 -0.50
N PHE A 124 -0.70 -10.17 0.52
CA PHE A 124 -0.71 -9.01 1.40
C PHE A 124 0.20 -9.25 2.60
N VAL A 125 0.93 -8.22 2.99
CA VAL A 125 1.73 -8.20 4.22
C VAL A 125 1.35 -6.95 5.02
N ARG A 126 1.10 -7.10 6.31
CA ARG A 126 0.56 -6.05 7.19
C ARG A 126 1.56 -5.63 8.26
N GLY A 127 1.86 -4.34 8.34
CA GLY A 127 2.79 -3.76 9.29
C GLY A 127 4.26 -3.98 8.92
N SER A 128 5.14 -3.67 9.88
CA SER A 128 6.59 -3.72 9.72
C SER A 128 7.11 -5.12 9.41
N LEU A 129 8.17 -5.20 8.61
CA LEU A 129 8.79 -6.44 8.17
C LEU A 129 10.07 -6.71 8.96
N SER A 130 10.15 -7.87 9.61
CA SER A 130 11.42 -8.36 10.17
C SER A 130 12.35 -8.94 9.08
N PRO A 131 13.66 -9.07 9.33
CA PRO A 131 14.60 -9.70 8.39
C PRO A 131 14.17 -11.11 7.96
N ALA A 132 13.62 -11.91 8.90
CA ALA A 132 13.19 -13.28 8.63
C ALA A 132 12.02 -13.36 7.64
N TRP A 133 11.06 -12.43 7.75
CA TRP A 133 9.93 -12.34 6.82
C TRP A 133 10.37 -11.85 5.44
N ILE A 134 11.31 -10.89 5.36
CA ILE A 134 11.86 -10.43 4.08
C ILE A 134 12.59 -11.57 3.38
N GLU A 135 13.42 -12.32 4.10
CA GLU A 135 14.12 -13.51 3.58
C GLU A 135 13.14 -14.54 3.02
N ALA A 136 12.10 -14.90 3.79
CA ALA A 136 11.12 -15.88 3.38
C ALA A 136 10.31 -15.43 2.16
N LEU A 137 9.78 -14.20 2.17
CA LEU A 137 8.99 -13.63 1.07
C LEU A 137 9.85 -13.44 -0.18
N GLY A 138 11.04 -12.86 -0.03
CA GLY A 138 12.00 -12.65 -1.09
C GLY A 138 12.42 -13.97 -1.75
N THR A 139 12.73 -14.99 -0.97
CA THR A 139 13.09 -16.32 -1.47
C THR A 139 11.92 -17.00 -2.17
N LYS A 140 10.71 -16.97 -1.58
CA LYS A 140 9.54 -17.69 -2.08
C LYS A 140 8.97 -17.08 -3.35
N TYR A 141 8.83 -15.76 -3.39
CA TYR A 141 8.18 -15.05 -4.50
C TYR A 141 9.18 -14.44 -5.51
N LYS A 142 10.50 -14.53 -5.23
CA LYS A 142 11.60 -13.86 -5.95
C LYS A 142 11.31 -12.38 -6.17
N ILE A 143 11.08 -11.70 -5.06
CA ILE A 143 10.79 -10.27 -5.01
C ILE A 143 12.05 -9.50 -5.36
N ASP A 144 11.93 -8.46 -6.19
CA ASP A 144 13.05 -7.58 -6.49
C ASP A 144 13.54 -6.88 -5.20
N PRO A 145 14.84 -6.94 -4.84
CA PRO A 145 15.39 -6.22 -3.67
C PRO A 145 15.06 -4.74 -3.64
N GLU A 146 14.90 -4.11 -4.80
CA GLU A 146 14.50 -2.71 -4.92
C GLU A 146 13.15 -2.43 -4.27
N PHE A 147 12.22 -3.39 -4.31
CA PHE A 147 10.91 -3.27 -3.68
C PHE A 147 11.00 -3.12 -2.16
N PHE A 148 11.76 -4.01 -1.50
CA PHE A 148 11.97 -3.91 -0.06
C PHE A 148 12.79 -2.68 0.31
N ARG A 149 13.82 -2.34 -0.49
CA ARG A 149 14.63 -1.14 -0.25
C ARG A 149 13.77 0.13 -0.22
N ARG A 150 12.86 0.29 -1.18
CA ARG A 150 11.94 1.43 -1.23
C ARG A 150 10.95 1.45 -0.08
N HIS A 151 10.33 0.31 0.21
CA HIS A 151 9.33 0.24 1.27
C HIS A 151 9.96 0.49 2.66
N LEU A 152 11.17 -0.01 2.92
CA LEU A 152 11.88 0.13 4.19
C LEU A 152 12.61 1.47 4.36
N ARG A 153 12.36 2.47 3.50
CA ARG A 153 13.01 3.80 3.56
C ARG A 153 12.88 4.51 4.92
N TYR A 154 11.87 4.17 5.71
CA TYR A 154 11.67 4.72 7.06
C TYR A 154 12.72 4.23 8.08
N MET A 155 13.44 3.14 7.80
CA MET A 155 14.48 2.61 8.68
C MET A 155 15.85 3.26 8.45
N ARG A 156 16.04 4.01 7.36
CA ARG A 156 17.32 4.64 7.00
C ARG A 156 17.22 6.17 7.05
N GLY A 157 18.35 6.81 7.35
CA GLY A 157 18.56 8.22 7.03
C GLY A 157 18.60 8.50 5.52
N TRP A 158 18.60 9.78 5.20
CA TRP A 158 18.33 10.40 3.91
C TRP A 158 19.35 10.08 2.80
N ASP A 159 19.25 8.92 2.16
CA ASP A 159 19.96 8.62 0.92
C ASP A 159 19.00 8.71 -0.27
N TYR A 160 18.73 9.95 -0.70
CA TYR A 160 17.71 10.30 -1.70
C TYR A 160 18.24 10.43 -3.14
N SER A 161 19.49 10.06 -3.41
CA SER A 161 20.12 10.32 -4.72
C SER A 161 19.40 9.67 -5.91
N ASP A 162 18.59 8.63 -5.66
CA ASP A 162 17.93 7.81 -6.68
C ASP A 162 16.42 7.66 -6.47
N LEU A 163 15.85 8.34 -5.47
CA LEU A 163 14.42 8.30 -5.13
C LEU A 163 13.81 9.71 -5.05
N PRO A 164 12.61 9.92 -5.60
CA PRO A 164 11.79 8.95 -6.33
C PRO A 164 12.38 8.60 -7.70
N SER A 165 12.26 7.33 -8.11
CA SER A 165 12.75 6.89 -9.41
C SER A 165 11.88 7.44 -10.55
N LEU A 166 12.48 7.59 -11.73
CA LEU A 166 11.75 7.99 -12.93
C LEU A 166 10.66 6.96 -13.28
N PRO A 167 9.52 7.38 -13.87
CA PRO A 167 8.44 6.46 -14.23
C PRO A 167 8.88 5.29 -15.12
N SER A 168 9.85 5.51 -16.01
CA SER A 168 10.41 4.47 -16.89
C SER A 168 11.14 3.35 -16.14
N ALA A 169 11.69 3.64 -14.96
CA ALA A 169 12.35 2.68 -14.08
C ALA A 169 11.36 2.00 -13.12
N ASN A 170 10.09 2.41 -13.11
CA ASN A 170 9.09 1.98 -12.15
C ASN A 170 7.95 1.21 -12.78
N THR A 171 8.26 0.21 -13.60
CA THR A 171 7.22 -0.54 -14.33
C THR A 171 6.52 -1.58 -13.46
N ASN A 172 7.22 -2.17 -12.49
CA ASN A 172 6.72 -3.30 -11.70
C ASN A 172 6.50 -2.97 -10.22
N ILE A 173 6.87 -1.78 -9.78
CA ILE A 173 6.71 -1.30 -8.41
C ILE A 173 5.84 -0.05 -8.42
N MET A 174 4.92 0.05 -7.48
CA MET A 174 4.10 1.24 -7.28
C MET A 174 4.00 1.52 -5.78
N THR A 175 3.98 2.80 -5.42
CA THR A 175 3.78 3.26 -4.05
C THR A 175 2.53 4.14 -4.03
N LEU A 176 1.59 3.81 -3.16
CA LEU A 176 0.40 4.62 -2.88
C LEU A 176 0.53 5.21 -1.47
N VAL A 177 0.11 6.45 -1.30
CA VAL A 177 -0.04 7.10 0.01
C VAL A 177 -1.50 6.96 0.45
N LEU A 178 -1.70 6.58 1.70
CA LEU A 178 -3.01 6.37 2.31
C LEU A 178 -3.15 7.29 3.53
N PRO A 179 -3.74 8.50 3.37
CA PRO A 179 -4.03 9.36 4.52
C PRO A 179 -5.19 8.78 5.33
N SER A 180 -5.03 8.70 6.65
CA SER A 180 -6.08 8.33 7.59
C SER A 180 -6.33 9.50 8.53
N LEU A 181 -7.61 9.84 8.74
CA LEU A 181 -8.02 10.97 9.55
C LEU A 181 -8.46 10.54 10.94
N TYR A 182 -8.16 11.37 11.93
CA TYR A 182 -8.45 11.12 13.33
C TYR A 182 -8.89 12.39 14.05
N ASN A 183 -9.83 12.25 14.97
CA ASN A 183 -10.22 13.33 15.87
C ASN A 183 -9.51 13.20 17.23
N TRP A 184 -9.09 14.33 17.77
CA TRP A 184 -8.81 14.51 19.18
C TRP A 184 -10.12 14.60 19.95
N SER A 185 -10.30 13.80 21.00
CA SER A 185 -11.46 13.95 21.89
C SER A 185 -11.42 15.28 22.64
N ASN A 186 -10.23 15.78 22.96
CA ASN A 186 -10.01 17.07 23.59
C ASN A 186 -9.36 18.04 22.58
N PRO A 187 -10.05 19.13 22.18
CA PRO A 187 -9.47 20.10 21.26
C PRO A 187 -8.18 20.72 21.80
N ILE A 188 -7.19 20.86 20.92
CA ILE A 188 -5.95 21.57 21.20
C ILE A 188 -6.23 23.08 21.18
N SER A 189 -5.70 23.84 22.14
CA SER A 189 -5.87 25.30 22.09
C SER A 189 -5.24 25.91 20.83
N LEU A 190 -5.85 26.97 20.28
CA LEU A 190 -5.41 27.61 19.03
C LEU A 190 -3.91 28.00 19.06
N GLY A 191 -3.45 28.58 20.18
CA GLY A 191 -2.04 28.94 20.38
C GLY A 191 -1.06 27.76 20.50
N GLN A 192 -1.57 26.52 20.66
CA GLN A 192 -0.77 25.30 20.69
C GLN A 192 -0.67 24.60 19.32
N ILE A 193 -1.59 24.86 18.37
CA ILE A 193 -1.60 24.19 17.05
C ILE A 193 -0.22 24.29 16.38
N ARG A 194 0.38 25.49 16.38
CA ARG A 194 1.71 25.70 15.80
C ARG A 194 2.79 24.85 16.48
N LYS A 195 2.79 24.83 17.82
CA LYS A 195 3.73 24.01 18.62
C LYS A 195 3.53 22.51 18.37
N PHE A 196 2.29 22.08 18.12
CA PHE A 196 1.98 20.71 17.79
C PHE A 196 2.52 20.36 16.40
N ARG A 197 2.33 21.24 15.40
CA ARG A 197 2.88 21.10 14.04
C ARG A 197 4.40 21.02 14.03
N GLU A 198 5.08 21.81 14.86
CA GLU A 198 6.54 21.76 15.03
C GLU A 198 7.04 20.40 15.56
N LYS A 199 6.18 19.62 16.22
CA LYS A 199 6.49 18.28 16.78
C LYS A 199 5.92 17.12 15.96
N ASP A 200 5.23 17.38 14.86
CA ASP A 200 4.56 16.35 14.07
C ASP A 200 5.55 15.31 13.50
N SER A 201 6.66 15.77 12.93
CA SER A 201 7.70 14.90 12.37
C SER A 201 8.32 13.98 13.42
N GLU A 202 8.41 14.45 14.66
CA GLU A 202 8.94 13.71 15.79
C GLU A 202 8.02 12.53 16.18
N VAL A 203 6.70 12.67 16.02
CA VAL A 203 5.75 11.56 16.27
C VAL A 203 6.03 10.38 15.32
N ALA A 204 6.13 10.65 14.02
CA ALA A 204 6.46 9.63 13.02
C ALA A 204 7.87 9.05 13.27
N ARG A 205 8.85 9.92 13.56
CA ARG A 205 10.22 9.50 13.82
C ARG A 205 10.34 8.56 15.03
N ARG A 206 9.62 8.83 16.13
CA ARG A 206 9.61 7.94 17.31
C ARG A 206 9.06 6.56 16.97
N ASN A 207 7.96 6.49 16.23
CA ASN A 207 7.39 5.23 15.76
C ASN A 207 8.42 4.46 14.91
N GLN A 208 8.96 5.09 13.88
CA GLN A 208 9.93 4.46 12.96
C GLN A 208 11.21 4.02 13.68
N THR A 209 11.73 4.84 14.61
CA THR A 209 12.93 4.52 15.40
C THR A 209 12.67 3.34 16.33
N SER A 210 11.48 3.25 16.94
CA SER A 210 11.12 2.11 17.80
C SER A 210 11.10 0.81 16.99
N ILE A 211 10.45 0.83 15.82
CA ILE A 211 10.38 -0.33 14.91
C ILE A 211 11.78 -0.76 14.48
N ALA A 212 12.62 0.19 14.06
CA ALA A 212 13.98 -0.11 13.58
C ALA A 212 14.88 -0.66 14.70
N ARG A 213 14.82 -0.07 15.90
CA ARG A 213 15.61 -0.50 17.07
C ARG A 213 15.22 -1.89 17.52
N ASP A 214 13.92 -2.13 17.66
CA ASP A 214 13.39 -3.37 18.24
C ASP A 214 13.25 -4.47 17.17
N LYS A 215 13.53 -4.15 15.89
CA LYS A 215 13.27 -4.98 14.70
C LYS A 215 11.86 -5.56 14.75
N ALA A 216 10.91 -4.72 15.17
CA ALA A 216 9.56 -5.14 15.47
C ALA A 216 8.89 -5.66 14.19
N CYS A 217 8.07 -6.70 14.33
CA CYS A 217 7.36 -7.33 13.22
C CYS A 217 5.86 -7.10 13.37
N GLY A 218 5.22 -6.70 12.28
CA GLY A 218 3.80 -6.41 12.22
C GLY A 218 3.39 -5.12 12.92
N GLU A 219 4.30 -4.29 13.44
CA GLU A 219 3.94 -2.98 14.02
C GLU A 219 3.48 -2.01 12.93
N THR A 220 2.60 -1.07 13.27
CA THR A 220 2.17 -0.05 12.32
C THR A 220 3.29 0.94 12.05
N VAL A 221 3.59 1.18 10.77
CA VAL A 221 4.59 2.16 10.33
C VAL A 221 3.87 3.47 9.98
N ILE A 222 4.17 4.54 10.70
CA ILE A 222 3.66 5.88 10.39
C ILE A 222 4.68 6.59 9.51
N ARG A 223 4.30 6.97 8.29
CA ARG A 223 5.17 7.72 7.38
C ARG A 223 5.17 9.20 7.69
N ARG A 224 4.00 9.74 8.00
CA ARG A 224 3.81 11.14 8.37
C ARG A 224 2.67 11.27 9.36
N PHE A 225 2.82 12.22 10.26
CA PHE A 225 1.78 12.70 11.15
C PHE A 225 1.60 14.19 10.84
N SER A 226 0.36 14.69 10.78
CA SER A 226 0.09 16.10 10.49
C SER A 226 -1.08 16.62 11.30
N THR A 227 -0.85 17.65 12.12
CA THR A 227 -1.88 18.36 12.88
C THR A 227 -2.61 19.35 11.98
N LEU A 228 -3.84 19.03 11.59
CA LEU A 228 -4.59 19.80 10.58
C LEU A 228 -5.27 21.01 11.21
N ASN A 229 -5.98 20.84 12.32
CA ASN A 229 -6.59 21.92 13.12
C ASN A 229 -6.60 21.55 14.62
N ASP A 230 -7.44 22.22 15.41
CA ASP A 230 -7.59 21.98 16.86
C ASP A 230 -8.15 20.59 17.20
N ARG A 231 -8.94 19.99 16.31
CA ARG A 231 -9.64 18.71 16.54
C ARG A 231 -9.19 17.59 15.64
N LEU A 232 -8.53 17.87 14.53
CA LEU A 232 -8.26 16.92 13.46
C LEU A 232 -6.75 16.78 13.23
N PHE A 233 -6.31 15.54 13.05
CA PHE A 233 -4.99 15.23 12.53
C PHE A 233 -5.06 14.12 11.49
N SER A 234 -4.05 14.04 10.64
CA SER A 234 -3.87 12.95 9.69
C SER A 234 -2.63 12.12 10.01
N VAL A 235 -2.71 10.85 9.60
CA VAL A 235 -1.61 9.89 9.64
C VAL A 235 -1.52 9.25 8.27
N GLU A 236 -0.34 9.36 7.65
CA GLU A 236 -0.10 8.77 6.34
C GLU A 236 0.62 7.43 6.48
N HIS A 237 0.11 6.46 5.73
CA HIS A 237 0.67 5.13 5.56
C HIS A 237 1.06 4.93 4.09
N GLU A 238 2.03 4.06 3.84
CA GLU A 238 2.42 3.63 2.51
C GLU A 238 1.85 2.25 2.18
N ILE A 239 1.36 2.11 0.95
CA ILE A 239 1.08 0.82 0.33
C ILE A 239 2.05 0.64 -0.82
N SER A 240 2.92 -0.36 -0.74
CA SER A 240 3.84 -0.69 -1.83
C SER A 240 3.34 -1.93 -2.56
N ILE A 241 3.22 -1.86 -3.88
CA ILE A 241 2.75 -2.93 -4.75
C ILE A 241 3.89 -3.36 -5.65
N PHE A 242 4.16 -4.66 -5.69
CA PHE A 242 5.12 -5.29 -6.60
C PHE A 242 4.40 -6.31 -7.47
N ARG A 243 4.69 -6.29 -8.78
CA ARG A 243 4.19 -7.29 -9.73
C ARG A 243 5.34 -8.08 -10.33
N ARG A 244 5.11 -9.38 -10.50
CA ARG A 244 5.99 -10.25 -11.28
C ARG A 244 5.19 -11.27 -12.10
N SER A 245 5.62 -11.48 -13.34
CA SER A 245 5.14 -12.59 -14.18
C SER A 245 6.10 -13.78 -14.09
N ARG A 246 5.56 -14.99 -13.96
CA ARG A 246 6.34 -16.23 -14.04
C ARG A 246 6.64 -16.56 -15.50
N ARG A 247 7.92 -16.84 -15.78
CA ARG A 247 8.39 -17.14 -17.14
C ARG A 247 7.87 -18.47 -17.68
N THR A 248 7.54 -19.41 -16.79
CA THR A 248 7.19 -20.79 -17.13
C THR A 248 5.78 -20.93 -17.68
N ASP A 249 4.82 -20.19 -17.10
CA ASP A 249 3.38 -20.36 -17.37
C ASP A 249 2.64 -19.02 -17.54
N GLY A 250 3.33 -17.89 -17.47
CA GLY A 250 2.74 -16.56 -17.63
C GLY A 250 1.92 -16.08 -16.43
N SER A 251 1.77 -16.89 -15.38
CA SER A 251 1.00 -16.52 -14.19
C SER A 251 1.62 -15.34 -13.45
N GLN A 252 0.79 -14.56 -12.76
CA GLN A 252 1.16 -13.31 -12.12
C GLN A 252 1.19 -13.45 -10.60
N ILE A 253 2.17 -12.81 -9.99
CA ILE A 253 2.27 -12.66 -8.53
C ILE A 253 2.27 -11.17 -8.25
N VAL A 254 1.37 -10.74 -7.38
CA VAL A 254 1.34 -9.40 -6.81
C VAL A 254 1.64 -9.49 -5.33
N VAL A 255 2.56 -8.66 -4.86
CA VAL A 255 2.87 -8.50 -3.44
C VAL A 255 2.48 -7.09 -3.03
N VAL A 256 1.64 -6.96 -2.01
CA VAL A 256 1.15 -5.69 -1.46
C VAL A 256 1.63 -5.59 -0.02
N LEU A 257 2.55 -4.66 0.24
CA LEU A 257 2.99 -4.32 1.58
C LEU A 257 2.15 -3.16 2.09
N LEU A 258 1.55 -3.33 3.25
CA LEU A 258 0.73 -2.35 3.94
C LEU A 258 1.44 -1.92 5.22
N ASP A 259 1.69 -0.64 5.39
CA ASP A 259 2.22 -0.11 6.66
C ASP A 259 1.26 -0.32 7.85
N ASN A 260 -0.04 -0.52 7.57
CA ASN A 260 -1.06 -0.76 8.59
C ASN A 260 -0.87 -2.14 9.23
N GLY A 261 -0.45 -2.16 10.50
CA GLY A 261 -0.13 -3.35 11.26
C GLY A 261 -0.96 -3.52 12.53
N LEU A 262 -0.29 -3.97 13.58
CA LEU A 262 -0.77 -4.01 14.96
C LEU A 262 -1.19 -2.60 15.41
N GLU A 263 -2.01 -2.53 16.46
CA GLU A 263 -2.37 -1.29 17.16
C GLU A 263 -3.32 -0.34 16.40
N MET A 264 -3.43 -0.41 15.07
CA MET A 264 -4.39 0.42 14.30
C MET A 264 -5.86 0.10 14.56
N ASN A 265 -6.13 -1.09 15.12
CA ASN A 265 -7.47 -1.50 15.52
C ASN A 265 -7.68 -1.39 17.03
N GLN A 266 -6.72 -0.84 17.79
CA GLN A 266 -6.88 -0.60 19.23
C GLN A 266 -7.63 0.72 19.44
N GLU A 267 -8.41 0.80 20.52
CA GLU A 267 -9.22 1.99 20.86
C GLU A 267 -8.38 3.28 20.94
N ASN A 268 -7.12 3.19 21.38
CA ASN A 268 -6.22 4.33 21.52
C ASN A 268 -5.23 4.50 20.35
N GLY A 269 -5.33 3.66 19.32
CA GLY A 269 -4.40 3.61 18.21
C GLY A 269 -2.95 3.23 18.62
N PRO A 270 -1.98 3.47 17.72
CA PRO A 270 -0.56 3.24 18.00
C PRO A 270 -0.02 4.07 19.19
N PRO A 271 0.88 3.52 20.04
CA PRO A 271 1.42 4.20 21.23
C PRO A 271 2.12 5.53 20.97
N CYS A 272 2.60 5.76 19.75
CA CYS A 272 3.22 7.02 19.35
C CYS A 272 2.22 8.20 19.29
N PHE A 273 0.92 7.94 19.30
CA PHE A 273 -0.10 8.99 19.38
C PHE A 273 -0.12 9.70 20.74
N ASN A 274 0.34 9.03 21.81
CA ASN A 274 0.40 9.61 23.15
C ASN A 274 1.49 10.69 23.24
N ARG A 275 1.08 11.97 23.17
CA ARG A 275 1.96 13.13 23.39
C ARG A 275 2.06 13.42 24.89
N GLN A 276 2.95 12.71 25.59
CA GLN A 276 3.18 12.91 27.04
C GLN A 276 3.73 14.30 27.41
N ASP A 277 4.21 15.08 26.44
CA ASP A 277 4.90 16.36 26.69
C ASP A 277 3.97 17.55 27.01
N SER A 278 2.64 17.37 27.03
CA SER A 278 1.71 18.51 27.10
C SER A 278 0.45 18.32 27.94
N THR A 279 0.20 17.15 28.51
CA THR A 279 -0.93 16.97 29.43
C THR A 279 -0.45 16.94 30.88
N PRO A 280 -1.06 17.71 31.80
CA PRO A 280 -0.86 17.47 33.22
C PRO A 280 -1.20 16.01 33.51
N SER A 281 -0.30 15.35 34.24
CA SER A 281 -0.31 13.92 34.55
C SER A 281 -1.73 13.32 34.66
N GLY A 282 -2.12 12.46 33.70
CA GLY A 282 -3.29 11.59 33.85
C GLY A 282 -4.38 11.66 32.78
N ALA A 283 -4.40 12.64 31.87
CA ALA A 283 -5.41 12.67 30.81
C ALA A 283 -4.98 11.80 29.60
N SER A 284 -5.68 10.67 29.41
CA SER A 284 -5.64 9.90 28.15
C SER A 284 -6.03 10.84 27.01
N THR A 285 -5.18 10.95 25.98
CA THR A 285 -5.61 11.54 24.71
C THR A 285 -6.48 10.52 24.01
N ASP A 286 -7.77 10.54 24.33
CA ASP A 286 -8.75 9.75 23.59
C ASP A 286 -8.75 10.25 22.15
N ILE A 287 -8.62 9.33 21.21
CA ILE A 287 -8.51 9.57 19.77
C ILE A 287 -9.54 8.70 19.09
N THR A 288 -10.26 9.24 18.11
CA THR A 288 -11.24 8.48 17.34
C THR A 288 -10.89 8.44 15.86
N PRO A 289 -10.77 7.25 15.23
CA PRO A 289 -10.53 7.15 13.80
C PRO A 289 -11.76 7.59 13.01
N ILE A 290 -11.54 8.31 11.91
CA ILE A 290 -12.58 8.59 10.91
C ILE A 290 -12.50 7.50 9.84
N PRO A 291 -13.54 6.66 9.66
CA PRO A 291 -13.50 5.57 8.70
C PRO A 291 -13.45 6.09 7.25
N VAL A 292 -12.68 5.40 6.41
CA VAL A 292 -12.62 5.71 4.99
C VAL A 292 -13.90 5.25 4.31
N ILE A 293 -14.65 6.18 3.73
CA ILE A 293 -15.89 5.86 3.04
C ILE A 293 -15.54 5.49 1.60
N VAL A 294 -15.73 4.22 1.24
CA VAL A 294 -15.53 3.72 -0.12
C VAL A 294 -16.89 3.33 -0.70
N PRO A 295 -17.16 3.63 -1.99
CA PRO A 295 -18.34 3.11 -2.67
C PRO A 295 -18.40 1.58 -2.55
N ARG A 296 -19.53 1.05 -2.11
CA ARG A 296 -19.72 -0.39 -1.98
C ARG A 296 -19.87 -0.99 -3.39
N PRO A 297 -19.03 -1.96 -3.80
CA PRO A 297 -19.29 -2.71 -5.01
C PRO A 297 -20.65 -3.41 -4.90
N PRO A 298 -21.51 -3.40 -5.95
CA PRO A 298 -22.83 -4.05 -5.91
C PRO A 298 -22.75 -5.55 -5.55
N THR A 299 -21.60 -6.15 -5.80
CA THR A 299 -21.26 -7.56 -5.63
C THR A 299 -20.71 -7.91 -4.25
N LEU A 300 -20.46 -6.93 -3.37
CA LEU A 300 -19.77 -7.17 -2.10
C LEU A 300 -20.66 -7.87 -1.06
N ASN A 301 -20.36 -9.14 -0.76
CA ASN A 301 -20.97 -9.91 0.31
C ASN A 301 -20.20 -9.73 1.63
N ILE A 302 -20.80 -9.06 2.63
CA ILE A 302 -20.20 -8.76 3.94
C ILE A 302 -20.26 -9.97 4.89
N ASN A 303 -20.86 -11.11 4.49
CA ASN A 303 -21.03 -12.28 5.36
C ASN A 303 -19.72 -13.06 5.65
N VAL A 304 -18.54 -12.50 5.36
CA VAL A 304 -17.26 -13.11 5.70
C VAL A 304 -17.00 -12.88 7.19
N VAL A 305 -16.74 -13.94 7.94
CA VAL A 305 -16.35 -13.83 9.36
C VAL A 305 -14.99 -13.13 9.43
N HIS A 306 -14.99 -11.87 9.88
CA HIS A 306 -13.79 -11.05 9.98
C HIS A 306 -13.11 -11.20 11.35
N PRO A 307 -11.78 -11.04 11.45
CA PRO A 307 -11.15 -10.78 12.75
C PRO A 307 -11.82 -9.54 13.36
N ALA A 308 -12.09 -9.58 14.68
CA ALA A 308 -12.90 -8.60 15.39
C ALA A 308 -12.61 -7.16 14.93
N VAL A 309 -13.58 -6.56 14.26
CA VAL A 309 -13.56 -5.15 13.87
C VAL A 309 -13.93 -4.34 15.11
N PRO A 310 -13.27 -3.20 15.40
CA PRO A 310 -13.80 -2.25 16.39
C PRO A 310 -15.24 -1.88 16.00
N ILE A 311 -16.21 -2.16 16.88
CA ILE A 311 -17.67 -2.18 16.59
C ILE A 311 -18.27 -0.77 16.36
N HIS A 312 -17.48 0.25 16.06
CA HIS A 312 -17.90 1.63 16.33
C HIS A 312 -18.49 2.44 15.18
N TYR A 313 -18.59 1.93 13.95
CA TYR A 313 -19.15 2.72 12.86
C TYR A 313 -19.98 1.90 11.87
N ASP A 314 -21.31 1.94 12.03
CA ASP A 314 -22.24 1.63 10.93
C ASP A 314 -22.27 2.83 9.96
N PRO A 315 -22.01 2.63 8.65
CA PRO A 315 -22.07 3.71 7.67
C PRO A 315 -23.51 4.21 7.50
N VAL A 316 -23.68 5.54 7.34
CA VAL A 316 -24.98 6.21 7.19
C VAL A 316 -25.71 5.82 5.88
N SER A 317 -25.00 5.30 4.87
CA SER A 317 -25.56 4.92 3.58
C SER A 317 -25.41 3.43 3.29
N ARG A 318 -26.48 2.80 2.79
CA ARG A 318 -26.50 1.37 2.38
C ARG A 318 -25.52 1.06 1.23
N ASN A 319 -25.06 2.08 0.50
CA ASN A 319 -24.19 1.96 -0.67
C ASN A 319 -22.71 2.30 -0.37
N SER A 320 -22.34 2.49 0.89
CA SER A 320 -20.95 2.72 1.29
C SER A 320 -20.54 1.85 2.46
N ILE A 321 -19.24 1.65 2.63
CA ILE A 321 -18.67 0.93 3.75
C ILE A 321 -17.59 1.79 4.39
N GLY A 322 -17.63 1.89 5.72
CA GLY A 322 -16.51 2.40 6.49
C GLY A 322 -15.38 1.37 6.45
N HIS A 323 -14.31 1.69 5.74
CA HIS A 323 -13.21 0.78 5.52
C HIS A 323 -12.03 1.13 6.42
N VAL A 324 -11.50 0.11 7.09
CA VAL A 324 -10.24 0.22 7.83
C VAL A 324 -9.14 -0.39 6.96
N ALA A 325 -8.09 0.38 6.68
CA ALA A 325 -6.99 -0.04 5.81
C ALA A 325 -6.37 -1.39 6.21
N SER A 326 -6.28 -1.62 7.52
CA SER A 326 -5.75 -2.84 8.11
C SER A 326 -6.52 -4.11 7.72
N LEU A 327 -7.74 -3.98 7.19
CA LEU A 327 -8.62 -5.08 6.82
C LEU A 327 -8.67 -5.35 5.31
N LEU A 328 -8.03 -4.50 4.50
CA LEU A 328 -7.96 -4.65 3.04
C LEU A 328 -7.61 -6.08 2.56
N PRO A 329 -6.67 -6.80 3.20
CA PRO A 329 -6.35 -8.18 2.80
C PRO A 329 -7.51 -9.17 2.92
N PHE A 330 -8.55 -8.84 3.68
CA PHE A 330 -9.67 -9.73 3.97
C PHE A 330 -10.91 -9.46 3.11
N TYR A 331 -10.94 -8.31 2.44
CA TYR A 331 -12.02 -7.91 1.53
C TYR A 331 -11.72 -8.21 0.07
N LEU A 332 -10.50 -8.67 -0.25
CA LEU A 332 -10.16 -9.00 -1.62
C LEU A 332 -10.96 -10.20 -2.13
N GLY A 333 -11.53 -10.07 -3.34
CA GLY A 333 -12.24 -11.16 -4.03
C GLY A 333 -13.70 -11.34 -3.63
N THR A 334 -14.24 -10.53 -2.72
CA THR A 334 -15.68 -10.54 -2.40
C THR A 334 -16.54 -10.01 -3.55
N SER A 335 -15.95 -9.33 -4.54
CA SER A 335 -16.63 -8.88 -5.77
C SER A 335 -16.64 -9.95 -6.88
N THR A 336 -15.65 -10.84 -6.92
CA THR A 336 -15.41 -11.80 -8.02
C THR A 336 -16.10 -13.15 -7.84
N ASN A 337 -16.65 -13.43 -6.65
CA ASN A 337 -17.25 -14.73 -6.29
C ASN A 337 -18.74 -14.84 -6.67
N GLN A 338 -19.17 -14.28 -7.80
CA GLN A 338 -20.49 -14.61 -8.31
C GLN A 338 -20.40 -15.95 -9.07
N PRO A 339 -21.23 -16.97 -8.73
CA PRO A 339 -21.55 -17.99 -9.71
C PRO A 339 -22.13 -17.27 -10.93
N PRO A 340 -21.83 -17.69 -12.17
CA PRO A 340 -22.53 -17.15 -13.33
C PRO A 340 -24.02 -17.23 -13.01
N ALA A 341 -24.71 -16.09 -13.08
CA ALA A 341 -26.14 -16.01 -12.83
C ALA A 341 -26.78 -17.18 -13.58
N ALA A 342 -27.57 -18.01 -12.86
CA ALA A 342 -28.34 -19.06 -13.49
C ALA A 342 -29.22 -18.39 -14.55
N SER A 343 -28.74 -18.41 -15.80
CA SER A 343 -29.48 -17.92 -16.94
C SER A 343 -30.73 -18.76 -16.97
N SER A 344 -31.86 -18.10 -16.76
CA SER A 344 -33.21 -18.60 -16.91
C SER A 344 -33.29 -19.74 -17.92
N ASN A 345 -33.82 -20.88 -17.47
CA ASN A 345 -34.15 -22.04 -18.28
C ASN A 345 -34.99 -21.62 -19.50
N GLN A 346 -34.36 -21.50 -20.67
CA GLN A 346 -35.04 -21.57 -21.96
C GLN A 346 -34.34 -22.63 -22.81
N PRO A 347 -35.05 -23.67 -23.27
CA PRO A 347 -34.46 -24.68 -24.14
C PRO A 347 -34.32 -24.10 -25.55
N SER A 348 -33.12 -23.68 -25.93
CA SER A 348 -32.78 -23.34 -27.30
C SER A 348 -32.34 -24.59 -28.06
N THR A 349 -33.21 -25.08 -28.93
CA THR A 349 -32.92 -26.13 -29.91
C THR A 349 -32.16 -25.52 -31.10
N ALA A 350 -30.83 -25.43 -31.02
CA ALA A 350 -29.96 -25.20 -32.19
C ALA A 350 -28.60 -25.88 -31.97
N PRO A 351 -28.00 -26.49 -33.02
CA PRO A 351 -26.72 -27.19 -32.88
C PRO A 351 -25.59 -26.18 -32.69
N SER A 352 -25.00 -26.18 -31.49
CA SER A 352 -23.88 -25.32 -31.12
C SER A 352 -22.59 -25.80 -31.80
N ASN A 353 -22.01 -24.94 -32.63
CA ASN A 353 -20.60 -25.04 -33.01
C ASN A 353 -19.73 -24.99 -31.74
N PRO A 354 -18.62 -25.74 -31.68
CA PRO A 354 -17.70 -25.68 -30.54
C PRO A 354 -17.17 -24.25 -30.38
N PRO A 355 -17.08 -23.71 -29.15
CA PRO A 355 -16.55 -22.38 -28.91
C PRO A 355 -15.10 -22.32 -29.38
N SER A 356 -14.82 -21.35 -30.24
CA SER A 356 -13.46 -21.01 -30.66
C SER A 356 -12.63 -20.66 -29.43
N THR A 357 -11.62 -21.47 -29.16
CA THR A 357 -10.55 -21.23 -28.20
C THR A 357 -9.63 -20.12 -28.71
N ALA A 358 -10.13 -18.88 -28.76
CA ALA A 358 -9.25 -17.73 -28.76
C ALA A 358 -8.66 -17.63 -27.35
N PRO A 359 -7.33 -17.62 -27.17
CA PRO A 359 -6.74 -17.35 -25.87
C PRO A 359 -7.15 -15.92 -25.47
N SER A 360 -8.12 -15.81 -24.57
CA SER A 360 -8.38 -14.54 -23.91
C SER A 360 -7.14 -14.21 -23.10
N THR A 361 -6.55 -13.05 -23.38
CA THR A 361 -5.43 -12.54 -22.58
C THR A 361 -5.90 -12.50 -21.12
N PRO A 362 -5.19 -13.15 -20.19
CA PRO A 362 -5.58 -13.10 -18.79
C PRO A 362 -5.64 -11.63 -18.35
N PRO A 363 -6.70 -11.23 -17.60
CA PRO A 363 -6.87 -9.84 -17.18
C PRO A 363 -5.65 -9.33 -16.43
N ASP A 364 -5.33 -8.04 -16.55
CA ASP A 364 -4.21 -7.48 -15.80
C ASP A 364 -4.41 -7.75 -14.31
N VAL A 365 -3.38 -8.28 -13.65
CA VAL A 365 -3.41 -8.63 -12.22
C VAL A 365 -3.68 -7.40 -11.34
N PHE A 366 -3.44 -6.19 -11.85
CA PHE A 366 -3.84 -4.95 -11.17
C PHE A 366 -5.36 -4.77 -11.10
N ALA A 367 -6.12 -5.33 -12.05
CA ALA A 367 -7.57 -5.39 -11.99
C ALA A 367 -8.07 -6.26 -10.82
N LEU A 368 -7.24 -7.22 -10.37
CA LEU A 368 -7.53 -8.05 -9.19
C LEU A 368 -7.30 -7.33 -7.86
N ILE A 369 -6.75 -6.12 -7.87
CA ILE A 369 -6.53 -5.28 -6.66
C ILE A 369 -7.17 -3.90 -6.77
N CYS A 370 -8.22 -3.75 -7.59
CA CYS A 370 -8.97 -2.50 -7.73
C CYS A 370 -9.47 -1.94 -6.39
N GLU A 371 -9.80 -2.79 -5.42
CA GLU A 371 -10.19 -2.40 -4.07
C GLU A 371 -9.09 -1.61 -3.34
N VAL A 372 -7.81 -1.93 -3.59
CA VAL A 372 -6.67 -1.18 -3.02
C VAL A 372 -6.68 0.26 -3.52
N PHE A 373 -6.85 0.43 -4.84
CA PHE A 373 -6.88 1.75 -5.46
C PHE A 373 -8.12 2.55 -5.05
N ARG A 374 -9.29 1.91 -4.99
CA ARG A 374 -10.54 2.55 -4.55
C ARG A 374 -10.46 3.01 -3.09
N LEU A 375 -9.85 2.21 -2.22
CA LEU A 375 -9.60 2.61 -0.83
C LEU A 375 -8.70 3.85 -0.76
N VAL A 376 -7.59 3.84 -1.50
CA VAL A 376 -6.66 4.98 -1.56
C VAL A 376 -7.35 6.22 -2.09
N ALA A 377 -8.06 6.12 -3.21
CA ALA A 377 -8.80 7.23 -3.80
C ALA A 377 -9.87 7.77 -2.84
N GLY A 378 -10.60 6.90 -2.15
CA GLY A 378 -11.58 7.28 -1.14
C GLY A 378 -10.95 8.04 0.03
N SER A 379 -9.81 7.56 0.54
CA SER A 379 -9.09 8.22 1.63
C SER A 379 -8.54 9.59 1.24
N GLU A 380 -7.96 9.70 0.03
CA GLU A 380 -7.44 10.95 -0.51
C GLU A 380 -8.56 11.95 -0.74
N CYS A 381 -9.71 11.51 -1.27
CA CYS A 381 -10.88 12.35 -1.45
C CYS A 381 -11.35 12.96 -0.12
N GLN A 382 -11.48 12.13 0.92
CA GLN A 382 -11.87 12.61 2.25
C GLN A 382 -10.84 13.58 2.83
N PHE A 383 -9.55 13.27 2.70
CA PHE A 383 -8.47 14.15 3.14
C PHE A 383 -8.54 15.52 2.46
N LEU A 384 -8.64 15.56 1.13
CA LEU A 384 -8.76 16.80 0.37
C LEU A 384 -10.04 17.59 0.72
N ASN A 385 -11.17 16.91 0.96
CA ASN A 385 -12.40 17.56 1.40
C ASN A 385 -12.20 18.25 2.76
N GLN A 386 -11.53 17.59 3.73
CA GLN A 386 -11.24 18.19 5.02
C GLN A 386 -10.28 19.38 4.90
N LEU A 387 -9.22 19.25 4.11
CA LEU A 387 -8.30 20.36 3.86
C LEU A 387 -9.02 21.55 3.25
N ARG A 388 -9.92 21.32 2.29
CA ARG A 388 -10.72 22.39 1.67
C ARG A 388 -11.59 23.10 2.71
N CYS A 389 -12.30 22.37 3.56
CA CYS A 389 -13.10 22.97 4.64
C CYS A 389 -12.23 23.82 5.56
N ILE A 390 -11.09 23.29 6.03
CA ILE A 390 -10.18 24.04 6.91
C ILE A 390 -9.72 25.33 6.23
N VAL A 391 -9.34 25.29 4.95
CA VAL A 391 -8.89 26.48 4.22
C VAL A 391 -10.02 27.50 4.05
N GLN A 392 -11.25 27.05 3.80
CA GLN A 392 -12.41 27.93 3.67
C GLN A 392 -12.85 28.57 5.00
N ASP A 393 -12.67 27.84 6.10
CA ASP A 393 -13.05 28.28 7.45
C ASP A 393 -12.00 29.22 8.10
N GLN A 394 -10.97 29.65 7.36
CA GLN A 394 -10.02 30.62 7.87
C GLN A 394 -10.68 32.00 7.96
N GLU A 395 -11.15 32.37 9.16
CA GLU A 395 -11.70 33.69 9.46
C GLU A 395 -10.62 34.76 9.38
N LEU A 396 -10.91 35.83 8.63
CA LEU A 396 -10.02 36.97 8.44
C LEU A 396 -10.59 38.17 9.21
N ASP A 397 -10.17 38.31 10.47
CA ASP A 397 -10.37 39.55 11.22
C ASP A 397 -9.06 40.36 11.24
N PRO A 398 -8.96 41.48 10.48
CA PRO A 398 -7.75 42.31 10.45
C PRO A 398 -7.43 42.95 11.80
N ALA A 399 -8.39 43.02 12.73
CA ALA A 399 -8.14 43.51 14.09
C ALA A 399 -7.41 42.47 14.96
N ASP A 400 -7.49 41.17 14.62
CA ASP A 400 -6.90 40.08 15.38
C ASP A 400 -5.64 39.53 14.71
N LYS A 401 -4.51 40.17 15.06
CA LYS A 401 -3.18 39.76 14.58
C LYS A 401 -2.80 38.33 14.96
N GLU A 402 -3.32 37.78 16.06
CA GLU A 402 -2.99 36.41 16.46
C GLU A 402 -3.72 35.41 15.55
N ASN A 403 -5.00 35.66 15.26
CA ASN A 403 -5.78 34.86 14.32
C ASN A 403 -5.22 34.92 12.90
N MET A 404 -4.82 36.10 12.40
CA MET A 404 -4.19 36.22 11.08
C MET A 404 -2.88 35.41 10.98
N ASN A 405 -2.05 35.42 12.03
CA ASN A 405 -0.82 34.65 12.07
C ASN A 405 -1.09 33.14 12.06
N LEU A 406 -2.11 32.69 12.81
CA LEU A 406 -2.54 31.30 12.80
C LEU A 406 -3.10 30.89 11.43
N ALA A 407 -3.94 31.74 10.82
CA ALA A 407 -4.49 31.50 9.49
C ALA A 407 -3.37 31.34 8.45
N THR A 408 -2.42 32.27 8.41
CA THR A 408 -1.25 32.20 7.55
C THR A 408 -0.43 30.92 7.78
N ASN A 409 -0.25 30.52 9.04
CA ASN A 409 0.45 29.27 9.38
C ASN A 409 -0.30 28.03 8.87
N THR A 410 -1.62 28.01 9.02
CA THR A 410 -2.49 26.93 8.53
C THR A 410 -2.45 26.82 7.01
N LEU A 411 -2.61 27.93 6.29
CA LEU A 411 -2.55 27.94 4.82
C LEU A 411 -1.20 27.44 4.31
N ARG A 412 -0.08 27.90 4.90
CA ARG A 412 1.26 27.45 4.53
C ARG A 412 1.46 25.95 4.82
N HIS A 413 0.97 25.49 5.97
CA HIS A 413 1.08 24.08 6.35
C HIS A 413 0.29 23.17 5.40
N ILE A 414 -0.97 23.52 5.11
CA ILE A 414 -1.84 22.78 4.19
C ILE A 414 -1.27 22.79 2.77
N LYS A 415 -0.78 23.93 2.28
CA LYS A 415 -0.12 24.01 0.98
C LYS A 415 1.08 23.05 0.88
N SER A 416 1.91 22.99 1.93
CA SER A 416 3.04 22.04 1.96
C SER A 416 2.58 20.58 1.90
N LEU A 417 1.50 20.24 2.60
CA LEU A 417 0.91 18.89 2.52
C LEU A 417 0.44 18.58 1.09
N LEU A 418 -0.27 19.53 0.47
CA LEU A 418 -0.82 19.36 -0.88
C LEU A 418 0.26 19.17 -1.94
N GLU A 419 1.40 19.84 -1.85
CA GLU A 419 2.50 19.66 -2.82
C GLU A 419 3.08 18.23 -2.78
N ASP A 420 3.21 17.64 -1.58
CA ASP A 420 3.67 16.26 -1.43
C ASP A 420 2.65 15.26 -2.01
N HIS A 421 1.36 15.46 -1.72
CA HIS A 421 0.27 14.64 -2.25
C HIS A 421 0.15 14.75 -3.78
N LYS A 422 0.24 15.96 -4.34
CA LYS A 422 0.26 16.20 -5.80
C LYS A 422 1.38 15.42 -6.48
N GLN A 423 2.57 15.39 -5.89
CA GLN A 423 3.68 14.65 -6.44
C GLN A 423 3.42 13.14 -6.46
N CYS A 424 2.86 12.59 -5.38
CA CYS A 424 2.45 11.19 -5.33
C CYS A 424 1.36 10.86 -6.37
N LEU A 425 0.32 11.69 -6.47
CA LEU A 425 -0.75 11.53 -7.46
C LEU A 425 -0.22 11.56 -8.90
N LYS A 426 0.71 12.48 -9.22
CA LYS A 426 1.36 12.55 -10.55
C LYS A 426 2.09 11.24 -10.88
N GLN A 427 2.82 10.67 -9.92
CA GLN A 427 3.52 9.38 -10.10
C GLN A 427 2.52 8.23 -10.31
N ASN A 428 1.44 8.20 -9.53
CA ASN A 428 0.41 7.17 -9.62
C ASN A 428 -0.33 7.23 -10.96
N ILE A 429 -0.69 8.44 -11.41
CA ILE A 429 -1.31 8.67 -12.72
C ILE A 429 -0.36 8.23 -13.84
N ALA A 430 0.93 8.57 -13.76
CA ALA A 430 1.91 8.16 -14.75
C ALA A 430 1.99 6.63 -14.85
N PHE A 431 2.06 5.94 -13.70
CA PHE A 431 2.05 4.48 -13.64
C PHE A 431 0.77 3.89 -14.26
N LEU A 432 -0.41 4.33 -13.82
CA LEU A 432 -1.70 3.84 -14.30
C LEU A 432 -1.89 4.09 -15.80
N LYS A 433 -1.44 5.23 -16.34
CA LYS A 433 -1.47 5.54 -17.77
C LYS A 433 -0.68 4.51 -18.59
N THR A 434 0.52 4.14 -18.16
CA THR A 434 1.33 3.15 -18.90
C THR A 434 0.65 1.78 -18.99
N ARG A 435 -0.23 1.45 -18.03
CA ARG A 435 -0.98 0.19 -18.00
C ARG A 435 -2.24 0.26 -18.84
N CYS A 436 -3.05 1.30 -18.68
CA CYS A 436 -4.26 1.51 -19.49
C CYS A 436 -3.94 1.60 -20.99
N SER A 437 -2.79 2.19 -21.37
CA SER A 437 -2.36 2.28 -22.78
C SER A 437 -1.77 0.99 -23.35
N ALA A 438 -1.28 0.07 -22.52
CA ALA A 438 -0.75 -1.21 -22.99
C ALA A 438 -1.87 -2.16 -23.45
N ASP A 439 -3.02 -2.13 -22.77
CA ASP A 439 -4.16 -2.99 -23.09
C ASP A 439 -4.91 -2.55 -24.36
N LEU A 440 -4.96 -1.24 -24.64
CA LEU A 440 -5.59 -0.70 -25.86
C LEU A 440 -4.81 -1.03 -27.15
N ASN A 441 -3.50 -1.25 -27.05
CA ASN A 441 -2.63 -1.54 -28.21
C ASN A 441 -2.41 -3.05 -28.44
N ALA A 442 -2.94 -3.92 -27.56
CA ALA A 442 -2.87 -5.37 -27.73
C ALA A 442 -3.96 -5.94 -28.67
N GLY A 443 -4.82 -5.09 -29.23
CA GLY A 443 -5.75 -5.43 -30.31
C GLY A 443 -5.12 -5.29 -31.69
N SER A 444 -5.10 -6.38 -32.46
CA SER A 444 -4.54 -6.57 -33.81
C SER A 444 -4.76 -5.41 -34.82
N PRO A 445 -3.91 -5.30 -35.88
CA PRO A 445 -4.12 -4.36 -36.98
C PRO A 445 -5.42 -4.65 -37.75
N PRO A 446 -5.99 -3.66 -38.48
CA PRO A 446 -7.34 -3.75 -39.02
C PRO A 446 -7.40 -4.74 -40.18
N ALA A 447 -7.97 -5.92 -39.95
CA ALA A 447 -8.50 -6.75 -41.02
C ALA A 447 -9.90 -6.22 -41.39
N ALA A 448 -10.09 -5.96 -42.68
CA ALA A 448 -11.27 -5.34 -43.24
C ALA A 448 -12.56 -6.15 -43.02
N SER A 449 -13.65 -5.41 -42.77
CA SER A 449 -15.06 -5.71 -43.11
C SER A 449 -15.68 -7.03 -42.63
N SER A 450 -16.62 -6.94 -41.68
CA SER A 450 -18.04 -7.25 -41.95
C SER A 450 -18.92 -6.93 -40.74
N SER A 451 -20.08 -6.38 -41.05
CA SER A 451 -21.10 -5.86 -40.16
C SER A 451 -21.89 -6.95 -39.44
N THR A 452 -21.85 -6.96 -38.11
CA THR A 452 -23.03 -7.27 -37.27
C THR A 452 -22.79 -6.73 -35.86
N GLN A 453 -23.41 -5.58 -35.60
CA GLN A 453 -23.30 -4.83 -34.36
C GLN A 453 -24.28 -5.42 -33.35
N THR A 454 -23.81 -6.33 -32.50
CA THR A 454 -24.49 -6.64 -31.23
C THR A 454 -23.80 -5.80 -30.16
N GLN A 455 -24.47 -4.73 -29.72
CA GLN A 455 -24.04 -3.88 -28.61
C GLN A 455 -23.93 -4.72 -27.32
N ARG A 456 -22.74 -5.26 -27.05
CA ARG A 456 -22.31 -5.49 -25.66
C ARG A 456 -21.85 -4.13 -25.15
N THR A 457 -22.64 -3.54 -24.27
CA THR A 457 -22.27 -2.40 -23.44
C THR A 457 -20.96 -2.76 -22.73
N GLN A 458 -19.83 -2.30 -23.26
CA GLN A 458 -18.53 -2.46 -22.62
C GLN A 458 -18.57 -1.61 -21.35
N SER A 459 -18.69 -2.27 -20.20
CA SER A 459 -18.38 -1.65 -18.92
C SER A 459 -16.99 -0.99 -19.05
N PRO A 460 -16.81 0.27 -18.67
CA PRO A 460 -15.47 0.85 -18.63
C PRO A 460 -14.58 -0.07 -17.80
N ASP A 461 -13.38 -0.34 -18.33
CA ASP A 461 -12.34 -1.08 -17.62
C ASP A 461 -12.12 -0.43 -16.25
N ASP A 462 -12.17 -1.21 -15.17
CA ASP A 462 -12.11 -0.73 -13.79
C ASP A 462 -10.86 0.15 -13.55
N LEU A 463 -9.74 -0.19 -14.18
CA LEU A 463 -8.50 0.59 -14.13
C LEU A 463 -8.62 1.96 -14.81
N THR A 464 -9.42 2.06 -15.87
CA THR A 464 -9.72 3.35 -16.53
C THR A 464 -10.54 4.24 -15.60
N SER A 465 -11.53 3.69 -14.89
CA SER A 465 -12.27 4.45 -13.88
C SER A 465 -11.35 4.92 -12.75
N ILE A 466 -10.49 4.04 -12.24
CA ILE A 466 -9.49 4.39 -11.22
C ILE A 466 -8.56 5.51 -11.72
N LEU A 467 -8.11 5.46 -12.97
CA LEU A 467 -7.27 6.51 -13.54
C LEU A 467 -8.01 7.86 -13.61
N ILE A 468 -9.32 7.86 -13.90
CA ILE A 468 -10.13 9.08 -13.88
C ILE A 468 -10.20 9.64 -12.46
N ASP A 469 -10.46 8.79 -11.46
CA ASP A 469 -10.53 9.21 -10.05
C ASP A 469 -9.21 9.86 -9.59
N PHE A 470 -8.07 9.25 -9.90
CA PHE A 470 -6.76 9.81 -9.53
C PHE A 470 -6.46 11.15 -10.22
N LYS A 471 -6.89 11.34 -11.48
CA LYS A 471 -6.76 12.63 -12.17
C LYS A 471 -7.61 13.71 -11.52
N GLU A 472 -8.86 13.39 -11.17
CA GLU A 472 -9.75 14.31 -10.47
C GLU A 472 -9.16 14.72 -9.11
N LEU A 473 -8.62 13.76 -8.35
CA LEU A 473 -7.94 14.04 -7.08
C LEU A 473 -6.74 14.99 -7.26
N LEU A 474 -5.95 14.81 -8.34
CA LEU A 474 -4.83 15.71 -8.63
C LEU A 474 -5.33 17.14 -8.91
N THR A 475 -6.36 17.29 -9.75
CA THR A 475 -6.94 18.60 -10.06
C THR A 475 -7.42 19.29 -8.78
N ARG A 476 -8.15 18.58 -7.91
CA ARG A 476 -8.61 19.15 -6.62
C ARG A 476 -7.47 19.57 -5.72
N ALA A 477 -6.40 18.78 -5.64
CA ALA A 477 -5.24 19.15 -4.83
C ALA A 477 -4.53 20.40 -5.41
N GLU A 478 -4.49 20.55 -6.73
CA GLU A 478 -3.99 21.76 -7.41
C GLU A 478 -4.87 22.98 -7.10
N ASP A 479 -6.19 22.84 -7.18
CA ASP A 479 -7.15 23.92 -6.88
C ASP A 479 -7.05 24.39 -5.42
N ILE A 480 -6.99 23.47 -4.46
CA ILE A 480 -6.87 23.84 -3.03
C ILE A 480 -5.51 24.50 -2.77
N SER A 481 -4.42 24.04 -3.41
CA SER A 481 -3.09 24.65 -3.25
C SER A 481 -3.04 26.08 -3.84
N ALA A 482 -3.70 26.29 -4.98
CA ALA A 482 -3.88 27.62 -5.56
C ALA A 482 -4.69 28.54 -4.62
N PHE A 483 -5.83 28.04 -4.10
CA PHE A 483 -6.66 28.79 -3.16
C PHE A 483 -5.89 29.18 -1.89
N CYS A 484 -5.06 28.27 -1.34
CA CYS A 484 -4.19 28.60 -0.19
C CYS A 484 -3.23 29.77 -0.49
N THR A 485 -2.76 29.87 -1.73
CA THR A 485 -1.83 30.93 -2.15
C THR A 485 -2.57 32.26 -2.28
N GLU A 486 -3.72 32.25 -2.98
CA GLU A 486 -4.58 33.43 -3.13
C GLU A 486 -5.03 33.99 -1.78
N THR A 487 -5.53 33.13 -0.88
CA THR A 487 -5.94 33.56 0.46
C THR A 487 -4.76 34.11 1.26
N ALA A 488 -3.58 33.48 1.18
CA ALA A 488 -2.39 33.99 1.87
C ALA A 488 -1.95 35.36 1.34
N ASP A 489 -2.02 35.58 0.02
CA ASP A 489 -1.68 36.86 -0.59
C ASP A 489 -2.68 37.96 -0.22
N LEU A 490 -3.97 37.63 -0.10
CA LEU A 490 -4.99 38.57 0.39
C LEU A 490 -4.74 38.98 1.85
N ILE A 491 -4.30 38.05 2.69
CA ILE A 491 -3.94 38.32 4.10
C ILE A 491 -2.73 39.24 4.19
N LEU A 492 -1.72 39.04 3.33
CA LEU A 492 -0.46 39.79 3.38
C LEU A 492 -0.54 41.17 2.71
N ASN A 493 -1.44 41.35 1.73
CA ASN A 493 -1.59 42.60 0.97
C ASN A 493 -2.83 43.42 1.36
N GLY A 494 -3.64 42.94 2.31
CA GLY A 494 -4.85 43.62 2.79
C GLY A 494 -4.60 44.72 3.83
N ASP A 495 -3.34 45.05 4.12
CA ASP A 495 -2.91 46.14 5.01
C ASP A 495 -2.75 47.49 4.27
#